data_AF-T1WHX7-F1
#
_entry.id   AF-T1WHX7-F1
#
_cell.length_a   1.000
_cell.length_b   1.000
_cell.length_c   1.000
_cell.angle_alpha   90.00
_cell.angle_beta   90.00
_cell.angle_gamma   90.00
#
_symmetry.space_group_name_H-M   'P 1'
#
loop_
_entity.id
_entity.type
_entity.pdbx_description
1 polymer ?
#
loop_
_entity_poly.entity_id
_entity_poly.type
_entity_poly.pdbx_seq_one_letter_code
_entity_poly.pdbx_strand_id
1 'polypeptide(L)' 'MANHSQLNFQDASSPIMEELMGFHDHALMVALAICSLVLYLLTHT' A
#
# COMPACT_ATOMS: atom_id res chain seq x y z
N MET A 1 8.27 16.43 5.92
CA MET A 1 7.50 17.45 5.18
C MET A 1 7.05 16.79 3.89
N ALA A 2 5.81 16.97 3.48
CA ALA A 2 5.32 16.36 2.25
C ALA A 2 5.91 17.09 1.03
N ASN A 3 6.42 16.32 0.07
CA ASN A 3 6.90 16.85 -1.20
C ASN A 3 5.79 16.84 -2.26
N HIS A 4 5.88 17.75 -3.23
CA HIS A 4 4.98 17.75 -4.36
C HIS A 4 5.09 16.41 -5.13
N SER A 5 3.94 15.82 -5.49
CA SER A 5 3.79 14.50 -6.12
C SER A 5 4.21 13.27 -5.30
N GLN A 6 4.40 13.41 -3.98
CA GLN A 6 4.69 12.25 -3.13
C GLN A 6 3.45 11.35 -2.97
N LEU A 7 3.54 10.13 -3.53
CA LEU A 7 2.48 9.12 -3.44
C LEU A 7 2.64 8.17 -2.23
N ASN A 8 3.86 8.00 -1.74
CA ASN A 8 4.15 7.15 -0.57
C ASN A 8 4.08 7.97 0.74
N PHE A 9 4.18 7.29 1.89
CA PHE A 9 4.31 7.97 3.18
C PHE A 9 5.56 8.84 3.27
N GLN A 10 5.51 9.84 4.16
CA GLN A 10 6.68 10.61 4.57
C GLN A 10 7.66 9.73 5.34
N ASP A 11 8.94 10.10 5.30
CA ASP A 11 9.98 9.44 6.10
C ASP A 11 9.54 9.34 7.57
N ALA A 12 9.84 8.20 8.21
CA ALA A 12 9.49 7.98 9.60
C ALA A 12 10.17 9.00 10.52
N SER A 13 9.37 9.79 11.23
CA SER A 13 9.87 10.63 12.32
C SER A 13 9.79 9.96 13.70
N SER A 14 9.29 8.71 13.77
CA SER A 14 9.18 7.93 15.01
C SER A 14 9.23 6.41 14.73
N PRO A 15 9.64 5.59 15.72
CA PRO A 15 9.68 4.13 15.56
C PRO A 15 8.30 3.52 15.24
N ILE A 16 7.23 4.11 15.77
CA ILE A 16 5.86 3.65 15.50
C ILE A 16 5.47 3.88 14.03
N MET A 17 5.93 4.97 13.43
CA MET A 17 5.66 5.25 12.02
C MET A 17 6.34 4.23 11.10
N GLU A 18 7.53 3.75 11.47
CA GLU A 18 8.23 2.70 10.72
C GLU A 18 7.45 1.37 10.75
N GLU A 19 6.96 0.97 11.92
CA GLU A 19 6.10 -0.21 12.07
C GLU A 19 4.78 -0.08 11.29
N LEU A 20 4.17 1.12 11.29
CA LEU A 20 2.93 1.39 10.55
C LEU A 20 3.16 1.36 9.03
N MET A 21 4.29 1.87 8.53
CA MET A 21 4.65 1.74 7.11
C MET A 21 4.87 0.28 6.73
N GLY A 22 5.55 -0.50 7.57
CA GLY A 22 5.69 -1.94 7.37
C GLY A 22 4.34 -2.66 7.33
N PHE A 23 3.44 -2.36 8.26
CA PHE A 23 2.09 -2.90 8.27
C PHE A 23 1.29 -2.50 7.02
N HIS A 24 1.37 -1.23 6.63
CA HIS A 24 0.72 -0.73 5.42
C HIS A 24 1.14 -1.51 4.18
N ASP A 25 2.43 -1.73 3.98
CA ASP A 25 2.94 -2.43 2.79
C ASP A 25 2.40 -3.86 2.70
N HIS A 26 2.31 -4.55 3.83
CA HIS A 26 1.70 -5.88 3.89
C HIS A 26 0.20 -5.85 3.56
N ALA A 27 -0.53 -4.87 4.10
CA ALA A 27 -1.96 -4.70 3.82
C ALA A 27 -2.20 -4.36 2.35
N LEU A 28 -1.40 -3.47 1.76
CA LEU A 28 -1.49 -3.08 0.36
C LEU A 28 -1.19 -4.25 -0.58
N MET A 29 -0.21 -5.10 -0.26
CA MET A 29 0.07 -6.31 -1.02
C MET A 29 -1.16 -7.23 -1.10
N VAL A 30 -1.83 -7.46 0.04
CA VAL A 30 -3.04 -8.30 0.09
C VAL A 30 -4.19 -7.65 -0.68
N ALA A 31 -4.42 -6.35 -0.51
CA ALA A 31 -5.47 -5.62 -1.21
C ALA A 31 -5.28 -5.68 -2.73
N LEU A 32 -4.06 -5.46 -3.22
CA LEU A 32 -3.75 -5.55 -4.65
C LEU A 32 -3.87 -6.97 -5.20
N ALA A 33 -3.51 -8.00 -4.42
CA ALA A 33 -3.73 -9.39 -4.80
C ALA A 33 -5.22 -9.73 -4.95
N ILE A 34 -6.07 -9.23 -4.05
CA ILE A 34 -7.53 -9.40 -4.16
C ILE A 34 -8.07 -8.64 -5.36
N CYS A 35 -7.67 -7.38 -5.55
CA CYS A 35 -8.09 -6.57 -6.70
C CYS A 35 -7.70 -7.21 -8.03
N SER A 36 -6.48 -7.74 -8.15
CA SER A 36 -6.01 -8.41 -9.36
C SER A 36 -6.74 -9.72 -9.60
N LEU A 37 -7.03 -10.50 -8.56
CA LEU A 37 -7.83 -11.72 -8.66
C LEU A 37 -9.26 -11.40 -9.13
N VAL A 38 -9.92 -10.42 -8.53
CA VAL A 38 -11.27 -10.00 -8.92
C VAL A 38 -11.28 -9.47 -10.35
N LEU A 39 -10.30 -8.66 -10.72
CA LEU A 39 -10.17 -8.15 -12.08
C LEU A 39 -9.95 -9.29 -13.08
N TYR A 40 -9.08 -10.25 -12.77
CA TYR A 40 -8.86 -11.43 -13.60
C TYR A 40 -10.17 -12.19 -13.81
N LEU A 41 -10.92 -12.46 -12.74
CA LEU A 41 -12.22 -13.11 -12.83
C LEU A 41 -13.18 -12.31 -13.70
N LEU A 42 -13.32 -11.00 -13.50
CA LEU A 42 -14.18 -10.14 -14.34
C LEU A 42 -13.80 -10.15 -15.82
N THR A 43 -12.50 -10.23 -16.14
CA THR A 43 -12.03 -10.26 -17.54
C THR A 43 -12.15 -11.63 -18.20
N HIS A 44 -12.15 -12.71 -17.40
CA HIS A 44 -12.12 -14.09 -17.88
C HIS A 44 -13.46 -14.82 -17.66
N THR A 45 -14.46 -14.15 -17.11
CA THR A 45 -15.89 -14.50 -17.18
C THR A 45 -16.55 -13.76 -18.32
#